data_AF-A0A257NW39-F1
#
_entry.id   AF-A0A257NW39-F1
#
_cell.length_a   1.000
_cell.length_b   1.000
_cell.length_c   1.000
_cell.angle_alpha   90.00
_cell.angle_beta   90.00
_cell.angle_gamma   90.00
#
_symmetry.space_group_name_H-M   'P 1'
#
loop_
_entity.id
_entity.type
_entity.pdbx_description
1 polymer ?
#
loop_
_entity_poly.entity_id
_entity_poly.type
_entity_poly.pdbx_seq_one_letter_code
_entity_poly.pdbx_strand_id
1 'polypeptide(L)'
;MFNEGLFDAARKRPIPALPRRIGVISSAAGAAVHDVVSTLTRRLPLAEITLFPVAVQGEAAATELTYALRSISENSDFDVILLVRGGGSMSDLWAFNDEALARAIIACPMPVISGVGHEIDFTISDFVADMRAATPTAAAELATPMPLLELMQRLQGQAGQVFRQFENRINAAGQYLDGWVHRLQNQRLILAQRHHPRLTLELRLQRAIRRQWQARRSVSQQQTSLLARFSPARWVLENRSRFERMRWRLQQVLIQRVQTQQQSLVRRQGLLRVEAVQRQIGQQRRRLLELNNRLHRAADHTQRQQAQRLTQARDVLHALSPQRVLERGYSMVETNSTLIARAQDLQSVLNHAPHFLDLTIRFADGTVPILAKKSAPIIGG
;
A
#
# COMPACT_ATOMS: atom_id res chain seq x y z
N MET A 1 -31.78 -25.18 -64.80
CA MET A 1 -31.47 -25.68 -63.43
C MET A 1 -31.06 -27.15 -63.36
N PHE A 2 -31.89 -28.14 -63.75
CA PHE A 2 -31.52 -29.57 -63.65
C PHE A 2 -30.28 -29.93 -64.49
N ASN A 3 -30.20 -29.47 -65.73
CA ASN A 3 -29.05 -29.71 -66.62
C ASN A 3 -27.79 -28.88 -66.23
N GLU A 4 -27.93 -27.91 -65.34
CA GLU A 4 -26.83 -27.06 -64.83
C GLU A 4 -26.18 -27.66 -63.56
N GLY A 5 -26.63 -28.84 -63.09
CA GLY A 5 -26.11 -29.46 -61.86
C GLY A 5 -26.44 -28.70 -60.58
N LEU A 6 -27.44 -27.80 -60.60
CA LEU A 6 -27.76 -26.95 -59.45
C LEU A 6 -28.32 -27.71 -58.25
N PHE A 7 -28.68 -28.98 -58.42
CA PHE A 7 -29.21 -29.84 -57.36
C PHE A 7 -28.22 -30.93 -56.94
N ASP A 8 -26.99 -30.90 -57.45
CA ASP A 8 -25.99 -31.93 -57.16
C ASP A 8 -25.60 -31.94 -55.69
N ALA A 9 -25.70 -33.13 -55.08
CA ALA A 9 -25.35 -33.34 -53.67
C ALA A 9 -23.88 -33.01 -53.37
N ALA A 10 -22.99 -33.15 -54.37
CA ALA A 10 -21.56 -32.86 -54.24
C ALA A 10 -21.25 -31.38 -53.92
N ARG A 11 -22.20 -30.46 -54.12
CA ARG A 11 -22.02 -29.04 -53.83
C ARG A 11 -22.41 -28.67 -52.40
N LYS A 12 -23.19 -29.53 -51.73
CA LYS A 12 -23.74 -29.25 -50.40
C LYS A 12 -22.61 -29.27 -49.38
N ARG A 13 -22.55 -28.22 -48.57
CA ARG A 13 -21.52 -28.02 -47.56
C ARG A 13 -21.94 -28.61 -46.22
N PRO A 14 -20.99 -29.12 -45.44
CA PRO A 14 -21.27 -29.60 -44.10
C PRO A 14 -21.62 -28.42 -43.18
N ILE A 15 -22.59 -28.63 -42.29
CA ILE A 15 -22.89 -27.67 -41.21
C ILE A 15 -21.79 -27.76 -40.14
N PRO A 16 -21.24 -26.63 -39.68
CA PRO A 16 -20.28 -26.62 -38.57
C PRO A 16 -20.87 -27.27 -37.30
N ALA A 17 -20.08 -28.09 -36.61
CA ALA A 17 -20.54 -28.76 -35.40
C ALA A 17 -20.85 -27.79 -34.24
N LEU A 18 -20.16 -26.64 -34.21
CA LEU A 18 -20.26 -25.58 -33.20
C LEU A 18 -20.24 -24.20 -33.88
N PRO A 19 -21.35 -23.75 -34.47
CA PRO A 19 -21.42 -22.42 -35.04
C PRO A 19 -21.36 -21.36 -33.93
N ARG A 20 -20.59 -20.30 -34.16
CA ARG A 20 -20.47 -19.14 -33.28
C ARG A 20 -21.45 -18.05 -33.69
N ARG A 21 -21.73 -17.91 -34.99
CA ARG A 21 -22.64 -16.89 -35.52
C ARG A 21 -23.66 -17.52 -36.47
N ILE A 22 -24.94 -17.33 -36.16
CA ILE A 22 -26.07 -17.89 -36.92
C ILE A 22 -26.89 -16.73 -37.47
N GLY A 23 -27.00 -16.65 -38.79
CA GLY A 23 -27.90 -15.72 -39.46
C GLY A 23 -29.29 -16.35 -39.63
N VAL A 24 -30.36 -15.64 -39.26
CA VAL A 24 -31.73 -16.12 -39.43
C VAL A 24 -32.48 -15.15 -40.33
N ILE A 25 -32.89 -15.60 -41.51
CA ILE A 25 -33.70 -14.84 -42.46
C ILE A 25 -35.15 -15.30 -42.32
N SER A 26 -36.02 -14.42 -41.84
CA SER A 26 -37.43 -14.71 -41.62
C SER A 26 -38.23 -13.44 -41.34
N SER A 27 -39.55 -13.54 -41.14
CA SER A 27 -40.38 -12.38 -40.81
C SER A 27 -40.17 -11.91 -39.37
N ALA A 28 -40.11 -10.58 -39.16
CA ALA A 28 -39.96 -10.00 -37.83
C ALA A 28 -41.10 -10.37 -36.87
N ALA A 29 -42.31 -10.51 -37.40
CA ALA A 29 -43.50 -10.93 -36.69
C ALA A 29 -43.86 -12.35 -37.13
N GLY A 30 -43.69 -13.34 -36.24
CA GLY A 30 -44.06 -14.72 -36.54
C GLY A 30 -43.64 -15.71 -35.45
N ALA A 31 -44.47 -16.72 -35.22
CA ALA A 31 -44.17 -17.81 -34.28
C ALA A 31 -42.89 -18.56 -34.65
N ALA A 32 -42.60 -18.71 -35.95
CA ALA A 32 -41.41 -19.44 -36.42
C ALA A 32 -40.08 -18.82 -36.00
N VAL A 33 -39.95 -17.49 -36.02
CA VAL A 33 -38.73 -16.84 -35.52
C VAL A 33 -38.57 -17.07 -34.03
N HIS A 34 -39.65 -16.95 -33.27
CA HIS A 34 -39.63 -17.20 -31.84
C HIS A 34 -39.22 -18.66 -31.54
N ASP A 35 -39.76 -19.62 -32.29
CA ASP A 35 -39.44 -21.05 -32.14
C ASP A 35 -37.99 -21.36 -32.48
N VAL A 36 -37.46 -20.76 -33.57
CA VAL A 36 -36.04 -20.88 -33.95
C VAL A 36 -35.14 -20.29 -32.88
N VAL A 37 -35.38 -19.04 -32.48
CA VAL A 37 -34.54 -18.34 -31.48
C VAL A 37 -34.59 -19.06 -30.14
N SER A 38 -35.77 -19.49 -29.69
CA SER A 38 -35.94 -20.28 -28.46
C SER A 38 -35.16 -21.60 -28.53
N THR A 39 -35.25 -22.31 -29.66
CA THR A 39 -34.55 -23.59 -29.86
C THR A 39 -33.03 -23.41 -29.88
N LEU A 40 -32.54 -22.43 -30.63
CA LEU A 40 -31.11 -22.09 -30.69
C LEU A 40 -30.57 -21.69 -29.31
N THR A 41 -31.28 -20.81 -28.60
CA THR A 41 -30.89 -20.34 -27.25
C THR A 41 -30.85 -21.49 -26.25
N ARG A 42 -31.81 -22.43 -26.33
CA ARG A 42 -31.86 -23.60 -25.45
C ARG A 42 -30.74 -24.61 -25.75
N ARG A 43 -30.43 -24.86 -27.03
CA ARG A 43 -29.45 -25.89 -27.44
C ARG A 43 -28.01 -25.39 -27.39
N LEU A 44 -27.75 -24.17 -27.85
CA LEU A 44 -26.43 -23.57 -27.94
C LEU A 44 -26.46 -22.07 -27.57
N PRO A 45 -26.60 -21.72 -26.28
CA PRO A 45 -26.64 -20.32 -25.82
C PRO A 45 -25.35 -19.53 -26.05
N LEU A 46 -24.27 -20.19 -26.51
CA LEU A 46 -23.00 -19.57 -26.84
C LEU A 46 -22.97 -18.99 -28.27
N ALA A 47 -23.94 -19.34 -29.11
CA ALA A 47 -24.03 -18.82 -30.48
C ALA A 47 -24.67 -17.43 -30.49
N GLU A 48 -24.07 -16.52 -31.24
CA GLU A 48 -24.62 -15.21 -31.56
C GLU A 48 -25.65 -15.35 -32.68
N ILE A 49 -26.88 -14.94 -32.42
CA ILE A 49 -28.01 -15.07 -33.35
C ILE A 49 -28.34 -13.69 -33.90
N THR A 50 -28.26 -13.52 -35.22
CA THR A 50 -28.65 -12.28 -35.90
C THR A 50 -29.88 -12.52 -36.76
N LEU A 51 -30.96 -11.79 -36.48
CA LEU A 51 -32.19 -11.85 -37.26
C LEU A 51 -32.16 -10.81 -38.39
N PHE A 52 -32.44 -11.27 -39.61
CA PHE A 52 -32.64 -10.47 -40.81
C PHE A 52 -34.12 -10.48 -41.16
N PRO A 53 -34.88 -9.44 -40.75
CA PRO A 53 -36.31 -9.38 -40.96
C PRO A 53 -36.63 -9.13 -42.43
N VAL A 54 -37.37 -10.05 -43.06
CA VAL A 54 -37.83 -9.93 -44.45
C VAL A 54 -39.27 -10.43 -44.60
N ALA A 55 -39.96 -9.95 -45.63
CA ALA A 55 -41.22 -10.56 -46.06
C ALA A 55 -40.98 -12.00 -46.53
N VAL A 56 -41.70 -12.95 -45.93
CA VAL A 56 -41.65 -14.38 -46.29
C VAL A 56 -42.86 -14.83 -47.10
N GLN A 57 -43.80 -13.93 -47.36
CA GLN A 57 -45.03 -14.14 -48.12
C GLN A 57 -45.42 -12.88 -48.90
N GLY A 58 -46.19 -13.04 -49.98
CA GLY A 58 -46.59 -11.96 -50.89
C GLY A 58 -45.59 -11.70 -52.02
N GLU A 59 -45.96 -10.80 -52.95
CA GLU A 59 -45.21 -10.57 -54.20
C GLU A 59 -43.79 -10.03 -53.98
N ALA A 60 -43.56 -9.26 -52.90
CA ALA A 60 -42.24 -8.70 -52.59
C ALA A 60 -41.26 -9.72 -51.97
N ALA A 61 -41.76 -10.84 -51.44
CA ALA A 61 -40.98 -11.76 -50.61
C ALA A 61 -39.75 -12.34 -51.33
N ALA A 62 -39.90 -12.80 -52.57
CA ALA A 62 -38.80 -13.36 -53.35
C ALA A 62 -37.64 -12.36 -53.53
N THR A 63 -37.97 -11.09 -53.77
CA THR A 63 -36.99 -10.02 -53.97
C THR A 63 -36.27 -9.68 -52.67
N GLU A 64 -37.01 -9.54 -51.56
CA GLU A 64 -36.44 -9.24 -50.25
C GLU A 64 -35.56 -10.38 -49.71
N LEU A 65 -36.01 -11.63 -49.84
CA LEU A 65 -35.23 -12.82 -49.45
C LEU A 65 -33.91 -12.87 -50.22
N THR A 66 -33.96 -12.64 -51.54
CA THR A 66 -32.77 -12.64 -52.40
C THR A 66 -31.80 -11.51 -52.00
N TYR A 67 -32.32 -10.32 -51.74
CA TYR A 67 -31.51 -9.17 -51.32
C TYR A 67 -30.84 -9.40 -49.96
N ALA A 68 -31.58 -9.90 -48.97
CA ALA A 68 -31.05 -10.20 -47.65
C ALA A 68 -29.94 -11.26 -47.71
N LEU A 69 -30.16 -12.33 -48.47
CA LEU A 69 -29.15 -13.39 -48.60
C LEU A 69 -27.87 -12.91 -49.28
N ARG A 70 -27.98 -12.06 -50.31
CA ARG A 70 -26.81 -11.43 -50.96
C ARG A 70 -26.07 -10.49 -49.99
N SER A 71 -26.81 -9.67 -49.25
CA SER A 71 -26.24 -8.75 -48.25
C SER A 71 -25.47 -9.50 -47.16
N ILE A 72 -25.96 -10.67 -46.73
CA ILE A 72 -25.25 -11.53 -45.77
C ILE A 72 -24.01 -12.16 -46.41
N SER A 73 -24.15 -12.61 -47.66
CA SER A 73 -23.06 -13.26 -48.40
C SER A 73 -21.85 -12.35 -48.59
N GLU A 74 -22.07 -11.04 -48.79
CA GLU A 74 -21.01 -10.04 -48.92
C GLU A 74 -20.24 -9.82 -47.61
N ASN A 75 -20.89 -9.97 -46.46
CA ASN A 75 -20.30 -9.68 -45.15
C ASN A 75 -19.60 -10.89 -44.50
N SER A 76 -19.77 -12.12 -45.02
CA SER A 76 -19.05 -13.39 -44.66
C SER A 76 -18.87 -13.71 -43.16
N ASP A 77 -19.58 -13.04 -42.27
CA ASP A 77 -19.34 -13.07 -40.82
C ASP A 77 -20.12 -14.19 -40.09
N PHE A 78 -20.83 -15.04 -40.82
CA PHE A 78 -21.70 -16.09 -40.27
C PHE A 78 -21.16 -17.49 -40.56
N ASP A 79 -21.44 -18.43 -39.67
CA ASP A 79 -21.05 -19.84 -39.84
C ASP A 79 -22.13 -20.67 -40.52
N VAL A 80 -23.40 -20.28 -40.35
CA VAL A 80 -24.57 -20.92 -40.95
C VAL A 80 -25.72 -19.93 -41.07
N ILE A 81 -26.51 -20.07 -42.14
CA ILE A 81 -27.69 -19.25 -42.40
C ILE A 81 -28.94 -20.13 -42.38
N LEU A 82 -29.97 -19.68 -41.67
CA LEU A 82 -31.28 -20.28 -41.63
C LEU A 82 -32.24 -19.46 -42.49
N LEU A 83 -32.82 -20.06 -43.51
CA LEU A 83 -33.92 -19.50 -44.28
C LEU A 83 -35.21 -20.13 -43.75
N VAL A 84 -36.03 -19.36 -43.04
CA VAL A 84 -37.13 -19.93 -42.27
C VAL A 84 -38.43 -19.20 -42.52
N ARG A 85 -39.51 -19.97 -42.65
CA ARG A 85 -40.87 -19.47 -42.80
C ARG A 85 -41.77 -20.09 -41.72
N GLY A 86 -42.69 -19.30 -41.16
CA GLY A 86 -43.76 -19.84 -40.32
C GLY A 86 -44.90 -20.44 -41.11
N GLY A 87 -45.85 -21.06 -40.38
CA GLY A 87 -47.04 -21.67 -40.98
C GLY A 87 -47.82 -20.68 -41.86
N GLY A 88 -48.55 -21.23 -42.83
CA GLY A 88 -49.43 -20.48 -43.72
C GLY A 88 -49.88 -21.36 -44.89
N SER A 89 -50.50 -20.73 -45.89
CA SER A 89 -51.08 -21.43 -47.04
C SER A 89 -50.02 -21.88 -48.05
N MET A 90 -50.40 -22.81 -48.94
CA MET A 90 -49.58 -23.30 -50.05
C MET A 90 -49.14 -22.15 -50.96
N SER A 91 -50.00 -21.14 -51.15
CA SER A 91 -49.71 -19.95 -51.98
C SER A 91 -48.52 -19.14 -51.49
N ASP A 92 -48.21 -19.18 -50.20
CA ASP A 92 -47.10 -18.42 -49.64
C ASP A 92 -45.74 -19.14 -49.83
N LEU A 93 -45.73 -20.42 -50.25
CA LEU A 93 -44.48 -21.13 -50.61
C LEU A 93 -43.89 -20.64 -51.93
N TRP A 94 -44.69 -19.93 -52.75
CA TRP A 94 -44.28 -19.56 -54.11
C TRP A 94 -43.03 -18.67 -54.16
N ALA A 95 -42.84 -17.81 -53.16
CA ALA A 95 -41.65 -16.95 -53.05
C ALA A 95 -40.33 -17.74 -52.98
N PHE A 96 -40.38 -19.01 -52.54
CA PHE A 96 -39.22 -19.89 -52.41
C PHE A 96 -38.94 -20.72 -53.67
N ASN A 97 -39.78 -20.60 -54.69
CA ASN A 97 -39.58 -21.17 -56.02
C ASN A 97 -38.98 -20.17 -57.02
N ASP A 98 -38.58 -18.98 -56.56
CA ASP A 98 -37.96 -17.98 -57.42
C ASP A 98 -36.54 -18.38 -57.84
N GLU A 99 -36.24 -18.20 -59.13
CA GLU A 99 -34.95 -18.59 -59.70
C GLU A 99 -33.79 -17.74 -59.12
N ALA A 100 -34.02 -16.45 -58.87
CA ALA A 100 -33.00 -15.55 -58.38
C ALA A 100 -32.61 -15.87 -56.94
N LEU A 101 -33.59 -16.26 -56.11
CA LEU A 101 -33.36 -16.75 -54.74
C LEU A 101 -32.55 -18.06 -54.78
N ALA A 102 -32.95 -19.00 -55.63
CA ALA A 102 -32.25 -20.27 -55.76
C ALA A 102 -30.78 -20.07 -56.19
N ARG A 103 -30.51 -19.18 -57.15
CA ARG A 103 -29.13 -18.83 -57.55
C ARG A 103 -28.36 -18.12 -56.42
N ALA A 104 -29.02 -17.30 -55.61
CA ALA A 104 -28.40 -16.63 -54.47
C ALA A 104 -27.99 -17.63 -53.36
N ILE A 105 -28.81 -18.65 -53.07
CA ILE A 105 -28.47 -19.73 -52.13
C ILE A 105 -27.20 -20.46 -52.58
N ILE A 106 -27.09 -20.73 -53.87
CA ILE A 106 -25.94 -21.42 -54.46
C ILE A 106 -24.67 -20.57 -54.40
N ALA A 107 -24.80 -19.27 -54.63
CA ALA A 107 -23.66 -18.35 -54.63
C ALA A 107 -23.20 -17.96 -53.21
N CYS A 108 -24.05 -18.15 -52.20
CA CYS A 108 -23.73 -17.85 -50.80
C CYS A 108 -22.53 -18.69 -50.35
N PRO A 109 -21.43 -18.12 -49.78
CA PRO A 109 -20.28 -18.89 -49.27
C PRO A 109 -20.50 -19.65 -47.96
N MET A 110 -21.55 -19.31 -47.20
CA MET A 110 -21.95 -19.99 -45.96
C MET A 110 -22.96 -21.10 -46.24
N PRO A 111 -22.99 -22.20 -45.45
CA PRO A 111 -24.02 -23.22 -45.56
C PRO A 111 -25.40 -22.64 -45.22
N VAL A 112 -26.39 -22.93 -46.07
CA VAL A 112 -27.78 -22.49 -45.93
C VAL A 112 -28.67 -23.68 -45.59
N ILE A 113 -29.48 -23.52 -44.52
CA ILE A 113 -30.50 -24.49 -44.14
C ILE A 113 -31.87 -23.91 -44.46
N SER A 114 -32.66 -24.62 -45.24
CA SER A 114 -34.06 -24.27 -45.51
C SER A 114 -34.97 -24.92 -44.47
N GLY A 115 -35.75 -24.10 -43.76
CA GLY A 115 -36.81 -24.50 -42.83
C GLY A 115 -38.16 -23.93 -43.27
N VAL A 116 -38.47 -24.03 -44.56
CA VAL A 116 -39.62 -23.35 -45.20
C VAL A 116 -40.80 -24.30 -45.41
N GLY A 117 -40.54 -25.54 -45.81
CA GLY A 117 -41.57 -26.51 -46.18
C GLY A 117 -42.13 -27.29 -45.00
N HIS A 118 -43.26 -27.96 -45.23
CA HIS A 118 -43.76 -29.07 -44.41
C HIS A 118 -43.24 -30.39 -44.98
N GLU A 119 -43.52 -31.53 -44.34
CA GLU A 119 -42.98 -32.84 -44.78
C GLU A 119 -43.22 -33.17 -46.26
N ILE A 120 -44.32 -32.66 -46.85
CA ILE A 120 -44.82 -33.04 -48.18
C ILE A 120 -44.56 -31.95 -49.26
N ASP A 121 -44.37 -30.69 -48.86
CA ASP A 121 -44.23 -29.56 -49.78
C ASP A 121 -42.75 -29.19 -49.96
N PHE A 122 -42.21 -29.41 -51.16
CA PHE A 122 -40.83 -29.10 -51.51
C PHE A 122 -40.77 -27.85 -52.40
N THR A 123 -39.84 -26.95 -52.06
CA THR A 123 -39.57 -25.74 -52.86
C THR A 123 -38.21 -25.85 -53.57
N ILE A 124 -37.99 -25.05 -54.61
CA ILE A 124 -36.68 -24.98 -55.27
C ILE A 124 -35.58 -24.64 -54.25
N SER A 125 -35.86 -23.71 -53.34
CA SER A 125 -34.96 -23.34 -52.24
C SER A 125 -34.55 -24.54 -51.37
N ASP A 126 -35.46 -25.48 -51.08
CA ASP A 126 -35.13 -26.70 -50.33
C ASP A 126 -34.16 -27.63 -51.07
N PHE A 127 -34.25 -27.67 -52.41
CA PHE A 127 -33.38 -28.50 -53.22
C PHE A 127 -31.98 -27.92 -53.35
N VAL A 128 -31.87 -26.59 -53.50
CA VAL A 128 -30.57 -25.91 -53.64
C VAL A 128 -29.86 -25.66 -52.31
N ALA A 129 -30.59 -25.65 -51.18
CA ALA A 129 -30.01 -25.51 -49.86
C ALA A 129 -29.08 -26.69 -49.50
N ASP A 130 -28.09 -26.39 -48.65
CA ASP A 130 -27.12 -27.36 -48.15
C ASP A 130 -27.82 -28.41 -47.26
N MET A 131 -28.80 -27.98 -46.46
CA MET A 131 -29.70 -28.87 -45.73
C MET A 131 -31.15 -28.39 -45.76
N ARG A 132 -32.07 -29.36 -45.74
CA ARG A 132 -33.51 -29.14 -45.59
C ARG A 132 -33.97 -29.59 -44.21
N ALA A 133 -34.83 -28.79 -43.61
CA ALA A 133 -35.59 -29.12 -42.41
C ALA A 133 -37.09 -29.06 -42.71
N ALA A 134 -37.85 -29.98 -42.12
CA ALA A 134 -39.31 -30.03 -42.29
C ALA A 134 -40.07 -28.99 -41.44
N THR A 135 -39.38 -28.30 -40.53
CA THR A 135 -39.95 -27.26 -39.69
C THR A 135 -38.90 -26.20 -39.33
N PRO A 136 -39.33 -24.98 -38.95
CA PRO A 136 -38.47 -23.96 -38.34
C PRO A 136 -37.63 -24.49 -37.16
N THR A 137 -38.26 -25.25 -36.26
CA THR A 137 -37.59 -25.85 -35.10
C THR A 137 -36.54 -26.86 -35.53
N ALA A 138 -36.85 -27.74 -36.49
CA ALA A 138 -35.89 -28.71 -37.03
C ALA A 138 -34.71 -28.01 -37.72
N ALA A 139 -34.92 -26.85 -38.36
CA ALA A 139 -33.82 -26.08 -38.95
C ALA A 139 -32.85 -25.58 -37.87
N ALA A 140 -33.37 -25.10 -36.73
CA ALA A 140 -32.57 -24.71 -35.57
C ALA A 140 -31.81 -25.91 -34.95
N GLU A 141 -32.42 -27.10 -34.93
CA GLU A 141 -31.75 -28.31 -34.45
C GLU A 141 -30.62 -28.76 -35.38
N LEU A 142 -30.84 -28.72 -36.71
CA LEU A 142 -29.81 -29.02 -37.70
C LEU A 142 -28.66 -28.00 -37.67
N ALA A 143 -28.96 -26.72 -37.43
CA ALA A 143 -27.93 -25.70 -37.21
C ALA A 143 -27.16 -25.89 -35.90
N THR A 144 -27.67 -26.69 -34.95
CA THR A 144 -26.97 -26.97 -33.67
C THR A 144 -26.75 -28.47 -33.47
N PRO A 145 -25.85 -29.11 -34.28
CA PRO A 145 -25.62 -30.56 -34.22
C PRO A 145 -25.14 -31.03 -32.84
N MET A 146 -24.38 -30.20 -32.13
CA MET A 146 -23.86 -30.50 -30.80
C MET A 146 -24.49 -29.57 -29.75
N PRO A 147 -25.44 -30.06 -28.92
CA PRO A 147 -25.98 -29.30 -27.80
C PRO A 147 -24.89 -29.01 -26.75
N LEU A 148 -25.02 -27.89 -26.04
CA LEU A 148 -24.09 -27.50 -24.98
C LEU A 148 -23.96 -28.60 -23.89
N LEU A 149 -25.06 -29.26 -23.54
CA LEU A 149 -25.06 -30.34 -22.55
C LEU A 149 -24.18 -31.51 -22.99
N GLU A 150 -24.24 -31.91 -24.26
CA GLU A 150 -23.41 -32.99 -24.79
C GLU A 150 -21.93 -32.59 -24.82
N LEU A 151 -21.63 -31.35 -25.22
CA LEU A 151 -20.27 -30.82 -25.18
C LEU A 151 -19.69 -30.85 -23.76
N MET A 152 -20.47 -30.43 -22.76
CA MET A 152 -20.07 -30.48 -21.36
C MET A 152 -19.84 -31.92 -20.87
N GLN A 153 -20.73 -32.86 -21.22
CA GLN A 153 -20.57 -34.27 -20.87
C GLN A 153 -19.31 -34.88 -21.50
N ARG A 154 -19.01 -34.57 -22.76
CA ARG A 154 -17.78 -35.01 -23.43
C ARG A 154 -16.54 -34.49 -22.72
N LEU A 155 -16.51 -33.20 -22.37
CA LEU A 155 -15.39 -32.58 -21.65
C LEU A 155 -15.19 -33.20 -20.26
N GLN A 156 -16.29 -33.44 -19.51
CA GLN A 156 -16.22 -34.11 -18.21
C GLN A 156 -15.73 -35.56 -18.33
N GLY A 157 -16.20 -36.30 -19.34
CA GLY A 157 -15.75 -37.66 -19.63
C GLY A 157 -14.26 -37.73 -19.94
N GLN A 158 -13.76 -36.81 -20.78
CA GLN A 158 -12.35 -36.69 -21.12
C GLN A 158 -11.50 -36.34 -19.88
N ALA A 159 -11.94 -35.39 -19.06
CA ALA A 159 -11.25 -35.05 -17.81
C ALA A 159 -11.15 -36.26 -16.86
N GLY A 160 -12.24 -37.03 -16.73
CA GLY A 160 -12.26 -38.26 -15.93
C GLY A 160 -11.33 -39.35 -16.47
N GLN A 161 -11.21 -39.49 -17.79
CA GLN A 161 -10.27 -40.44 -18.41
C GLN A 161 -8.82 -40.07 -18.11
N VAL A 162 -8.46 -38.79 -18.23
CA VAL A 162 -7.11 -38.30 -17.91
C VAL A 162 -6.77 -38.59 -16.45
N PHE A 163 -7.71 -38.35 -15.53
CA PHE A 163 -7.52 -38.62 -14.10
C PHE A 163 -7.26 -40.11 -13.84
N ARG A 164 -8.08 -41.00 -14.42
CA ARG A 164 -7.90 -42.46 -14.29
C ARG A 164 -6.57 -42.95 -14.87
N GLN A 165 -6.14 -42.41 -16.02
CA GLN A 165 -4.84 -42.74 -16.58
C GLN A 165 -3.70 -42.33 -15.65
N PHE A 166 -3.83 -41.18 -14.99
CA PHE A 166 -2.84 -40.70 -14.03
C PHE A 166 -2.76 -41.61 -12.80
N GLU A 167 -3.92 -41.99 -12.23
CA GLU A 167 -3.99 -42.93 -11.10
C GLU A 167 -3.39 -44.30 -11.47
N ASN A 168 -3.74 -44.85 -12.63
CA ASN A 168 -3.21 -46.12 -13.10
C ASN A 168 -1.68 -46.07 -13.24
N ARG A 169 -1.13 -44.95 -13.71
CA ARG A 169 0.32 -44.79 -13.88
C ARG A 169 1.04 -44.70 -12.53
N ILE A 170 0.43 -44.04 -11.54
CA ILE A 170 0.94 -44.00 -10.16
C ILE A 170 0.91 -45.39 -9.54
N ASN A 171 -0.22 -46.10 -9.66
CA ASN A 171 -0.39 -47.44 -9.10
C ASN A 171 0.58 -48.43 -9.72
N ALA A 172 0.76 -48.40 -11.05
CA ALA A 172 1.75 -49.24 -11.73
C ALA A 172 3.17 -48.91 -11.24
N ALA A 173 3.54 -47.63 -11.14
CA ALA A 173 4.84 -47.23 -10.60
C ALA A 173 5.05 -47.70 -9.15
N GLY A 174 3.99 -47.68 -8.33
CA GLY A 174 3.97 -48.25 -6.98
C GLY A 174 4.24 -49.76 -6.99
N GLN A 175 3.50 -50.51 -7.79
CA GLN A 175 3.68 -51.97 -7.93
C GLN A 175 5.08 -52.35 -8.43
N TYR A 176 5.64 -51.58 -9.37
CA TYR A 176 7.03 -51.77 -9.79
C TYR A 176 7.98 -51.57 -8.62
N LEU A 177 7.83 -50.48 -7.85
CA LEU A 177 8.64 -50.22 -6.66
C LEU A 177 8.52 -51.34 -5.64
N ASP A 178 7.31 -51.83 -5.35
CA ASP A 178 7.07 -52.94 -4.43
C ASP A 178 7.76 -54.21 -4.92
N GLY A 179 7.70 -54.51 -6.22
CA GLY A 179 8.43 -55.61 -6.83
C GLY A 179 9.95 -55.48 -6.70
N TRP A 180 10.50 -54.26 -6.88
CA TRP A 180 11.93 -53.99 -6.64
C TRP A 180 12.30 -54.17 -5.17
N VAL A 181 11.46 -53.69 -4.24
CA VAL A 181 11.66 -53.84 -2.80
C VAL A 181 11.63 -55.32 -2.41
N HIS A 182 10.67 -56.08 -2.91
CA HIS A 182 10.54 -57.51 -2.59
C HIS A 182 11.70 -58.34 -3.16
N ARG A 183 12.18 -58.01 -4.38
CA ARG A 183 13.40 -58.62 -4.95
C ARG A 183 14.65 -58.28 -4.13
N LEU A 184 14.80 -57.04 -3.68
CA LEU A 184 15.90 -56.62 -2.81
C LEU A 184 15.87 -57.32 -1.44
N GLN A 185 14.68 -57.54 -0.88
CA GLN A 185 14.48 -58.28 0.38
C GLN A 185 14.80 -59.77 0.22
N ASN A 186 14.35 -60.40 -0.86
CA ASN A 186 14.67 -61.80 -1.16
C ASN A 186 16.16 -61.99 -1.47
N GLN A 187 16.78 -61.06 -2.19
CA GLN A 187 18.23 -61.06 -2.37
C GLN A 187 18.96 -60.90 -1.02
N ARG A 188 18.49 -60.04 -0.11
CA ARG A 188 19.05 -59.93 1.25
C ARG A 188 18.98 -61.24 2.05
N LEU A 189 17.91 -62.01 1.92
CA LEU A 189 17.77 -63.33 2.56
C LEU A 189 18.79 -64.35 1.99
N ILE A 190 18.96 -64.40 0.67
CA ILE A 190 19.97 -65.26 -0.01
C ILE A 190 21.39 -64.85 0.38
N LEU A 191 21.59 -63.55 0.60
CA LEU A 191 22.87 -62.92 0.89
C LEU A 191 23.23 -62.89 2.38
N ALA A 192 22.29 -63.21 3.27
CA ALA A 192 22.52 -63.39 4.70
C ALA A 192 23.20 -64.73 5.03
N GLN A 193 23.24 -65.69 4.07
CA GLN A 193 23.91 -66.98 4.25
C GLN A 193 25.42 -66.96 3.95
N ARG A 194 26.02 -65.86 3.45
CA ARG A 194 27.47 -65.80 3.18
C ARG A 194 28.08 -64.45 3.58
N HIS A 195 29.12 -64.53 4.41
CA HIS A 195 29.64 -63.55 5.37
C HIS A 195 30.14 -62.17 4.89
N HIS A 196 30.02 -61.19 5.82
CA HIS A 196 30.92 -60.09 6.27
C HIS A 196 31.89 -59.38 5.30
N PRO A 197 31.38 -58.55 4.37
CA PRO A 197 31.78 -57.13 4.38
C PRO A 197 30.63 -56.14 4.07
N ARG A 198 29.37 -56.53 4.34
CA ARG A 198 28.15 -55.80 3.91
C ARG A 198 27.73 -54.59 4.74
N LEU A 199 28.01 -54.56 6.05
CA LEU A 199 27.49 -53.55 6.98
C LEU A 199 27.89 -52.11 6.59
N THR A 200 29.09 -51.93 6.04
CA THR A 200 29.60 -50.61 5.62
C THR A 200 28.94 -50.10 4.35
N LEU A 201 28.62 -50.98 3.39
CA LEU A 201 27.93 -50.59 2.16
C LEU A 201 26.44 -50.36 2.39
N GLU A 202 25.82 -51.18 3.26
CA GLU A 202 24.42 -50.99 3.65
C GLU A 202 24.19 -49.66 4.36
N LEU A 203 25.09 -49.26 5.27
CA LEU A 203 24.98 -47.97 5.95
C LEU A 203 25.18 -46.78 4.97
N ARG A 204 26.05 -46.92 3.96
CA ARG A 204 26.23 -45.88 2.93
C ARG A 204 25.05 -45.80 1.98
N LEU A 205 24.49 -46.94 1.57
CA LEU A 205 23.33 -47.01 0.69
C LEU A 205 22.06 -46.56 1.41
N GLN A 206 21.87 -46.91 2.68
CA GLN A 206 20.80 -46.36 3.52
C GLN A 206 20.92 -44.85 3.66
N ARG A 207 22.13 -44.30 3.84
CA ARG A 207 22.35 -42.85 3.88
C ARG A 207 22.08 -42.19 2.53
N ALA A 208 22.47 -42.80 1.41
CA ALA A 208 22.22 -42.28 0.07
C ALA A 208 20.72 -42.30 -0.28
N ILE A 209 20.02 -43.40 0.01
CA ILE A 209 18.56 -43.51 -0.18
C ILE A 209 17.83 -42.50 0.71
N ARG A 210 18.22 -42.37 1.99
CA ARG A 210 17.61 -41.35 2.86
C ARG A 210 17.84 -39.94 2.34
N ARG A 211 19.04 -39.61 1.87
CA ARG A 211 19.34 -38.29 1.27
C ARG A 211 18.52 -38.05 0.01
N GLN A 212 18.43 -39.03 -0.89
CA GLN A 212 17.70 -38.89 -2.15
C GLN A 212 16.17 -38.83 -1.93
N TRP A 213 15.66 -39.59 -0.96
CA TRP A 213 14.26 -39.53 -0.56
C TRP A 213 13.93 -38.21 0.14
N GLN A 214 14.81 -37.72 1.02
CA GLN A 214 14.67 -36.39 1.61
C GLN A 214 14.72 -35.27 0.55
N ALA A 215 15.60 -35.37 -0.45
CA ALA A 215 15.68 -34.41 -1.55
C ALA A 215 14.44 -34.44 -2.46
N ARG A 216 13.90 -35.62 -2.78
CA ARG A 216 12.66 -35.73 -3.55
C ARG A 216 11.44 -35.27 -2.76
N ARG A 217 11.40 -35.57 -1.46
CA ARG A 217 10.35 -35.11 -0.55
C ARG A 217 10.40 -33.59 -0.36
N SER A 218 11.58 -32.99 -0.26
CA SER A 218 11.71 -31.53 -0.17
C SER A 218 11.29 -30.83 -1.46
N VAL A 219 11.64 -31.36 -2.64
CA VAL A 219 11.17 -30.83 -3.93
C VAL A 219 9.65 -30.97 -4.08
N SER A 220 9.08 -32.12 -3.73
CA SER A 220 7.63 -32.33 -3.72
C SER A 220 6.94 -31.37 -2.74
N GLN A 221 7.47 -31.20 -1.53
CA GLN A 221 6.97 -30.22 -0.56
C GLN A 221 7.12 -28.77 -1.06
N GLN A 222 8.19 -28.44 -1.78
CA GLN A 222 8.34 -27.14 -2.44
C GLN A 222 7.28 -26.92 -3.52
N GLN A 223 7.03 -27.91 -4.39
CA GLN A 223 5.98 -27.82 -5.41
C GLN A 223 4.57 -27.76 -4.81
N THR A 224 4.30 -28.53 -3.76
CA THR A 224 3.01 -28.51 -3.07
C THR A 224 2.82 -27.21 -2.30
N SER A 225 3.89 -26.66 -1.70
CA SER A 225 3.83 -25.35 -1.07
C SER A 225 3.65 -24.23 -2.08
N LEU A 226 4.23 -24.31 -3.29
CA LEU A 226 3.97 -23.37 -4.38
C LEU A 226 2.51 -23.44 -4.85
N LEU A 227 1.97 -24.63 -5.10
CA LEU A 227 0.56 -24.82 -5.47
C LEU A 227 -0.39 -24.36 -4.36
N ALA A 228 -0.04 -24.59 -3.10
CA ALA A 228 -0.82 -24.09 -1.96
C ALA A 228 -0.72 -22.57 -1.81
N ARG A 229 0.43 -21.96 -2.14
CA ARG A 229 0.66 -20.51 -2.10
C ARG A 229 -0.12 -19.75 -3.17
N PHE A 230 -0.44 -20.40 -4.29
CA PHE A 230 -1.27 -19.84 -5.37
C PHE A 230 -2.70 -20.41 -5.39
N SER A 231 -3.08 -21.24 -4.43
CA SER A 231 -4.44 -21.78 -4.35
C SER A 231 -5.44 -20.66 -4.02
N PRO A 232 -6.46 -20.39 -4.87
CA PRO A 232 -7.44 -19.33 -4.62
C PRO A 232 -8.17 -19.50 -3.28
N ALA A 233 -8.43 -20.75 -2.86
CA ALA A 233 -9.07 -21.05 -1.60
C ALA A 233 -8.24 -20.64 -0.37
N ARG A 234 -6.92 -20.89 -0.38
CA ARG A 234 -6.04 -20.50 0.72
C ARG A 234 -5.79 -18.99 0.74
N TRP A 235 -5.68 -18.37 -0.43
CA TRP A 235 -5.60 -16.91 -0.56
C TRP A 235 -6.84 -16.22 0.02
N VAL A 236 -8.05 -16.74 -0.24
CA VAL A 236 -9.30 -16.24 0.35
C VAL A 236 -9.32 -16.42 1.88
N LEU A 237 -8.92 -17.60 2.39
CA LEU A 237 -8.85 -17.88 3.84
C LEU A 237 -7.84 -17.00 4.59
N GLU A 238 -6.65 -16.82 4.01
CA GLU A 238 -5.58 -15.99 4.58
C GLU A 238 -5.95 -14.50 4.56
N ASN A 239 -6.58 -14.02 3.47
CA ASN A 239 -7.08 -12.64 3.41
C ASN A 239 -8.27 -12.39 4.32
N ARG A 240 -9.17 -13.37 4.50
CA ARG A 240 -10.25 -13.28 5.48
C ARG A 240 -9.70 -13.18 6.91
N SER A 241 -8.72 -14.00 7.25
CA SER A 241 -8.02 -13.93 8.54
C SER A 241 -7.24 -12.62 8.74
N ARG A 242 -6.67 -12.06 7.66
CA ARG A 242 -5.99 -10.76 7.67
C ARG A 242 -6.99 -9.61 7.87
N PHE A 243 -8.14 -9.67 7.21
CA PHE A 243 -9.21 -8.70 7.36
C PHE A 243 -9.78 -8.69 8.78
N GLU A 244 -10.04 -9.85 9.37
CA GLU A 244 -10.51 -9.96 10.77
C GLU A 244 -9.49 -9.40 11.77
N ARG A 245 -8.19 -9.71 11.59
CA ARG A 245 -7.13 -9.13 12.43
C ARG A 245 -7.02 -7.61 12.28
N MET A 246 -7.18 -7.10 11.06
CA MET A 246 -7.15 -5.65 10.82
C MET A 246 -8.38 -4.97 11.41
N ARG A 247 -9.56 -5.56 11.28
CA ARG A 247 -10.79 -5.11 11.95
C ARG A 247 -10.62 -5.04 13.45
N TRP A 248 -10.13 -6.13 14.07
CA TRP A 248 -9.89 -6.18 15.51
C TRP A 248 -8.87 -5.12 15.94
N ARG A 249 -7.75 -4.96 15.22
CA ARG A 249 -6.77 -3.89 15.51
C ARG A 249 -7.37 -2.49 15.37
N LEU A 250 -8.12 -2.21 14.31
CA LEU A 250 -8.78 -0.93 14.11
C LEU A 250 -9.75 -0.64 15.25
N GLN A 251 -10.54 -1.63 15.66
CA GLN A 251 -11.48 -1.50 16.76
C GLN A 251 -10.75 -1.23 18.08
N GLN A 252 -9.66 -1.94 18.38
CA GLN A 252 -8.86 -1.70 19.57
C GLN A 252 -8.21 -0.31 19.56
N VAL A 253 -7.64 0.11 18.43
CA VAL A 253 -7.04 1.44 18.29
C VAL A 253 -8.09 2.53 18.43
N LEU A 254 -9.28 2.37 17.84
CA LEU A 254 -10.39 3.31 18.00
C LEU A 254 -10.83 3.42 19.46
N ILE A 255 -11.03 2.30 20.15
CA ILE A 255 -11.37 2.28 21.58
C ILE A 255 -10.31 3.00 22.39
N GLN A 256 -9.03 2.69 22.15
CA GLN A 256 -7.92 3.29 22.88
C GLN A 256 -7.75 4.79 22.56
N ARG A 257 -8.02 5.21 21.32
CA ARG A 257 -8.02 6.62 20.89
C ARG A 257 -9.15 7.41 21.58
N VAL A 258 -10.35 6.84 21.64
CA VAL A 258 -11.49 7.46 22.33
C VAL A 258 -11.20 7.59 23.82
N GLN A 259 -10.70 6.53 24.46
CA GLN A 259 -10.34 6.55 25.88
C GLN A 259 -9.25 7.58 26.20
N THR A 260 -8.18 7.65 25.37
CA THR A 260 -7.11 8.63 25.56
C THR A 260 -7.59 10.07 25.36
N GLN A 261 -8.48 10.31 24.40
CA GLN A 261 -9.11 11.63 24.24
C GLN A 261 -10.03 11.99 25.41
N GLN A 262 -10.85 11.06 25.89
CA GLN A 262 -11.67 11.29 27.08
C GLN A 262 -10.81 11.61 28.31
N GLN A 263 -9.73 10.87 28.55
CA GLN A 263 -8.79 11.16 29.64
C GLN A 263 -8.10 12.51 29.48
N SER A 264 -7.75 12.91 28.25
CA SER A 264 -7.19 14.23 27.96
C SER A 264 -8.18 15.35 28.27
N LEU A 265 -9.45 15.18 27.88
CA LEU A 265 -10.52 16.12 28.20
C LEU A 265 -10.77 16.22 29.70
N VAL A 266 -10.79 15.10 30.43
CA VAL A 266 -10.89 15.09 31.90
C VAL A 266 -9.71 15.79 32.55
N ARG A 267 -8.46 15.58 32.07
CA ARG A 267 -7.29 16.32 32.57
C ARG A 267 -7.40 17.82 32.30
N ARG A 268 -7.81 18.22 31.09
CA ARG A 268 -8.01 19.63 30.74
C ARG A 268 -9.11 20.28 31.56
N GLN A 269 -10.22 19.57 31.79
CA GLN A 269 -11.28 20.00 32.72
C GLN A 269 -10.75 20.11 34.16
N GLY A 270 -9.90 19.18 34.60
CA GLY A 270 -9.25 19.22 35.92
C GLY A 270 -8.30 20.41 36.08
N LEU A 271 -7.56 20.77 35.03
CA LEU A 271 -6.70 21.96 35.00
C LEU A 271 -7.50 23.27 34.97
N LEU A 272 -8.70 23.25 34.39
CA LEU A 272 -9.64 24.37 34.36
C LEU A 272 -10.51 24.46 35.61
N ARG A 273 -10.33 23.59 36.62
CA ARG A 273 -11.02 23.75 37.91
C ARG A 273 -10.52 25.03 38.56
N VAL A 274 -11.46 25.95 38.76
CA VAL A 274 -11.24 27.28 39.36
C VAL A 274 -10.40 27.19 40.65
N GLU A 275 -10.59 26.15 41.46
CA GLU A 275 -9.85 25.91 42.70
C GLU A 275 -8.36 25.59 42.51
N ALA A 276 -7.96 24.92 41.43
CA ALA A 276 -6.56 24.58 41.17
C ALA A 276 -5.79 25.82 40.69
N VAL A 277 -6.41 26.62 39.82
CA VAL A 277 -5.87 27.90 39.34
C VAL A 277 -5.78 28.91 40.49
N GLN A 278 -6.80 29.00 41.35
CA GLN A 278 -6.77 29.86 42.53
C GLN A 278 -5.67 29.46 43.52
N ARG A 279 -5.46 28.16 43.76
CA ARG A 279 -4.34 27.68 44.60
C ARG A 279 -2.98 28.03 44.00
N GLN A 280 -2.79 27.87 42.70
CA GLN A 280 -1.53 28.20 42.02
C GLN A 280 -1.27 29.72 42.03
N ILE A 281 -2.28 30.55 41.78
CA ILE A 281 -2.18 32.01 41.90
C ILE A 281 -1.85 32.41 43.34
N GLY A 282 -2.47 31.77 44.33
CA GLY A 282 -2.18 31.99 45.75
C GLY A 282 -0.73 31.67 46.12
N GLN A 283 -0.18 30.55 45.62
CA GLN A 283 1.22 30.18 45.82
C GLN A 283 2.19 31.17 45.15
N GLN A 284 1.90 31.58 43.91
CA GLN A 284 2.75 32.55 43.19
C GLN A 284 2.73 33.93 43.87
N ARG A 285 1.57 34.39 44.37
CA ARG A 285 1.48 35.64 45.15
C ARG A 285 2.32 35.58 46.44
N ARG A 286 2.27 34.47 47.18
CA ARG A 286 3.13 34.29 48.37
C ARG A 286 4.61 34.32 48.01
N ARG A 287 5.01 33.65 46.93
CA ARG A 287 6.40 33.64 46.47
C ARG A 287 6.88 35.02 46.05
N LEU A 288 6.03 35.81 45.37
CA LEU A 288 6.32 37.20 45.03
C LEU A 288 6.49 38.08 46.28
N LEU A 289 5.61 37.94 47.27
CA LEU A 289 5.73 38.67 48.54
C LEU A 289 7.01 38.29 49.29
N GLU A 290 7.37 37.02 49.32
CA GLU A 290 8.60 36.55 49.96
C GLU A 290 9.85 37.08 49.25
N LEU A 291 9.88 37.02 47.90
CA LEU A 291 10.98 37.57 47.11
C LEU A 291 11.10 39.09 47.29
N ASN A 292 9.97 39.81 47.31
CA ASN A 292 9.97 41.26 47.54
C ASN A 292 10.53 41.61 48.92
N ASN A 293 10.10 40.90 49.96
CA ASN A 293 10.61 41.09 51.32
C ASN A 293 12.11 40.77 51.42
N ARG A 294 12.59 39.74 50.72
CA ARG A 294 14.03 39.42 50.68
C ARG A 294 14.82 40.50 49.96
N LEU A 295 14.29 41.06 48.88
CA LEU A 295 14.91 42.14 48.12
C LEU A 295 15.04 43.40 48.98
N HIS A 296 13.96 43.82 49.66
CA HIS A 296 14.00 44.95 50.59
C HIS A 296 15.01 44.76 51.72
N ARG A 297 15.04 43.57 52.35
CA ARG A 297 16.03 43.28 53.40
C ARG A 297 17.48 43.34 52.89
N ALA A 298 17.73 42.84 51.68
CA ALA A 298 19.06 42.90 51.06
C ALA A 298 19.47 44.34 50.71
N ALA A 299 18.53 45.16 50.23
CA ALA A 299 18.73 46.58 49.96
C ALA A 299 19.05 47.35 51.25
N ASP A 300 18.28 47.16 52.31
CA ASP A 300 18.52 47.81 53.62
C ASP A 300 19.90 47.42 54.19
N HIS A 301 20.26 46.14 54.08
CA HIS A 301 21.54 45.65 54.56
C HIS A 301 22.72 46.26 53.79
N THR A 302 22.63 46.31 52.46
CA THR A 302 23.67 46.92 51.62
C THR A 302 23.80 48.42 51.86
N GLN A 303 22.68 49.13 52.03
CA GLN A 303 22.68 50.55 52.37
C GLN A 303 23.34 50.82 53.73
N ARG A 304 23.03 50.02 54.76
CA ARG A 304 23.67 50.13 56.09
C ARG A 304 25.17 49.86 56.03
N GLN A 305 25.60 48.86 55.26
CA GLN A 305 27.03 48.58 55.07
C GLN A 305 27.77 49.73 54.38
N GLN A 306 27.17 50.33 53.34
CA GLN A 306 27.77 51.50 52.69
C GLN A 306 27.84 52.72 53.61
N ALA A 307 26.79 52.97 54.40
CA ALA A 307 26.80 54.04 55.39
C ALA A 307 27.92 53.83 56.44
N GLN A 308 28.07 52.61 56.97
CA GLN A 308 29.16 52.28 57.90
C GLN A 308 30.54 52.47 57.27
N ARG A 309 30.73 52.06 56.01
CA ARG A 309 31.99 52.29 55.27
C ARG A 309 32.30 53.78 55.09
N LEU A 310 31.30 54.59 54.78
CA LEU A 310 31.45 56.05 54.67
C LEU A 310 31.84 56.67 56.02
N THR A 311 31.22 56.25 57.12
CA THR A 311 31.59 56.71 58.46
C THR A 311 33.03 56.32 58.81
N GLN A 312 33.41 55.06 58.56
CA GLN A 312 34.79 54.60 58.79
C GLN A 312 35.80 55.37 57.93
N ALA A 313 35.51 55.61 56.64
CA ALA A 313 36.39 56.40 55.78
C ALA A 313 36.52 57.84 56.27
N ARG A 314 35.42 58.44 56.75
CA ARG A 314 35.41 59.75 57.38
C ARG A 314 36.27 59.78 58.65
N ASP A 315 36.16 58.78 59.52
CA ASP A 315 36.93 58.71 60.77
C ASP A 315 38.43 58.53 60.51
N VAL A 316 38.80 57.74 59.49
CA VAL A 316 40.19 57.59 59.04
C VAL A 316 40.73 58.91 58.48
N LEU A 317 39.93 59.62 57.66
CA LEU A 317 40.28 60.96 57.15
C LEU A 317 40.50 61.96 58.31
N HIS A 318 39.62 61.93 59.32
CA HIS A 318 39.77 62.77 60.51
C HIS A 318 41.02 62.42 61.32
N ALA A 319 41.37 61.13 61.44
CA ALA A 319 42.55 60.67 62.17
C ALA A 319 43.88 61.06 61.49
N LEU A 320 43.89 61.20 60.17
CA LEU A 320 45.07 61.60 59.37
C LEU A 320 45.20 63.13 59.21
N SER A 321 44.29 63.91 59.80
CA SER A 321 44.34 65.38 59.67
C SER A 321 45.47 65.98 60.54
N PRO A 322 46.27 66.93 60.00
CA PRO A 322 47.39 67.56 60.72
C PRO A 322 46.99 68.28 62.02
N GLN A 323 45.72 68.70 62.13
CA GLN A 323 45.19 69.42 63.29
C GLN A 323 45.25 68.58 64.59
N ARG A 324 45.05 67.26 64.51
CA ARG A 324 45.12 66.40 65.70
C ARG A 324 46.54 66.13 66.20
N VAL A 325 47.53 66.21 65.30
CA VAL A 325 48.95 66.13 65.70
C VAL A 325 49.31 67.37 66.53
N LEU A 326 48.79 68.54 66.14
CA LEU A 326 48.95 69.79 66.90
C LEU A 326 48.22 69.74 68.26
N GLU A 327 46.99 69.20 68.31
CA GLU A 327 46.23 69.04 69.58
C GLU A 327 46.92 68.14 70.62
N ARG A 328 47.79 67.21 70.19
CA ARG A 328 48.55 66.32 71.07
C ARG A 328 49.82 66.95 71.67
N GLY A 329 49.99 68.26 71.54
CA GLY A 329 51.09 69.02 72.13
C GLY A 329 52.37 69.05 71.27
N TYR A 330 52.31 68.56 70.03
CA TYR A 330 53.40 68.73 69.07
C TYR A 330 53.30 70.10 68.41
N SER A 331 54.45 70.70 68.14
CA SER A 331 54.53 72.00 67.50
C SER A 331 55.23 71.87 66.16
N MET A 332 54.77 72.65 65.18
CA MET A 332 55.23 72.57 63.80
C MET A 332 56.12 73.76 63.50
N VAL A 333 57.37 73.53 63.10
CA VAL A 333 58.35 74.59 62.83
C VAL A 333 58.33 74.93 61.33
N GLU A 334 58.03 76.19 61.02
CA GLU A 334 57.96 76.71 59.65
C GLU A 334 58.94 77.89 59.48
N THR A 335 59.54 78.01 58.28
CA THR A 335 60.34 79.17 57.87
C THR A 335 59.74 79.72 56.58
N ASN A 336 59.31 80.98 56.52
CA ASN A 336 58.70 81.57 55.32
C ASN A 336 57.68 80.65 54.61
N SER A 337 56.80 80.01 55.40
CA SER A 337 55.75 79.09 54.94
C SER A 337 56.20 77.72 54.40
N THR A 338 57.47 77.33 54.58
CA THR A 338 57.94 75.95 54.33
C THR A 338 58.15 75.19 55.63
N LEU A 339 57.61 73.97 55.69
CA LEU A 339 57.68 73.09 56.84
C LEU A 339 59.08 72.46 56.97
N ILE A 340 59.71 72.62 58.14
CA ILE A 340 60.97 71.96 58.45
C ILE A 340 60.69 70.73 59.34
N ALA A 341 60.72 69.55 58.73
CA ALA A 341 60.40 68.30 59.41
C ALA A 341 61.63 67.60 60.04
N ARG A 342 62.87 67.99 59.68
CA ARG A 342 64.10 67.36 60.16
C ARG A 342 65.11 68.39 60.65
N ALA A 343 65.79 68.08 61.74
CA ALA A 343 66.79 68.97 62.35
C ALA A 343 67.96 69.30 61.41
N GLN A 344 68.35 68.38 60.51
CA GLN A 344 69.39 68.61 59.51
C GLN A 344 69.04 69.74 58.53
N ASP A 345 67.76 69.85 58.16
CA ASP A 345 67.26 70.88 57.24
C ASP A 345 67.26 72.26 57.91
N LEU A 346 67.01 72.31 59.22
CA LEU A 346 67.14 73.54 60.00
C LEU A 346 68.62 74.00 60.09
N GLN A 347 69.53 73.05 60.24
CA GLN A 347 70.96 73.29 60.43
C GLN A 347 71.65 73.75 59.13
N SER A 348 71.22 73.24 57.97
CA SER A 348 71.71 73.69 56.67
C SER A 348 71.29 75.14 56.38
N VAL A 349 70.04 75.50 56.68
CA VAL A 349 69.51 76.86 56.53
C VAL A 349 70.19 77.83 57.50
N LEU A 350 70.43 77.44 58.76
CA LEU A 350 71.20 78.21 59.74
C LEU A 350 72.68 78.42 59.35
N ASN A 351 73.28 77.50 58.59
CA ASN A 351 74.67 77.63 58.14
C ASN A 351 74.87 78.68 57.04
N HIS A 352 73.82 78.99 56.27
CA HIS A 352 73.86 79.96 55.16
C HIS A 352 73.30 81.34 55.53
N ALA A 353 72.76 81.52 56.75
CA ALA A 353 72.13 82.76 57.19
C ALA A 353 73.05 83.63 58.10
N PRO A 354 72.99 84.96 58.01
CA PRO A 354 73.81 85.88 58.80
C PRO A 354 73.35 85.93 60.27
N HIS A 355 74.02 85.16 61.13
CA HIS A 355 73.95 85.13 62.61
C HIS A 355 72.60 84.78 63.28
N PHE A 356 71.44 85.13 62.73
CA PHE A 356 70.11 84.79 63.26
C PHE A 356 69.13 84.41 62.14
N LEU A 357 68.27 83.41 62.37
CA LEU A 357 67.21 82.97 61.46
C LEU A 357 65.83 83.10 62.12
N ASP A 358 64.88 83.78 61.46
CA ASP A 358 63.49 83.86 61.90
C ASP A 358 62.76 82.53 61.61
N LEU A 359 62.16 81.96 62.64
CA LEU A 359 61.37 80.72 62.61
C LEU A 359 59.98 81.00 63.18
N THR A 360 58.96 80.28 62.73
CA THR A 360 57.60 80.34 63.31
C THR A 360 57.22 78.96 63.80
N ILE A 361 56.86 78.83 65.07
CA ILE A 361 56.33 77.58 65.63
C ILE A 361 54.81 77.69 65.68
N ARG A 362 54.12 76.70 65.11
CA ARG A 362 52.66 76.59 65.14
C ARG A 362 52.22 75.53 66.13
N PHE A 363 51.40 75.95 67.08
CA PHE A 363 50.67 75.10 68.02
C PHE A 363 49.19 74.97 67.59
N ALA A 364 48.42 74.15 68.31
CA ALA A 364 47.00 73.95 68.03
C ALA A 364 46.16 75.24 68.21
N ASP A 365 46.62 76.13 69.08
CA ASP A 365 45.93 77.32 69.56
C ASP A 365 46.53 78.64 69.06
N GLY A 366 47.71 78.62 68.42
CA GLY A 366 48.34 79.83 67.88
C GLY A 366 49.72 79.61 67.26
N THR A 367 50.29 80.68 66.72
CA THR A 367 51.65 80.71 66.14
C THR A 367 52.55 81.64 66.94
N VAL A 368 53.77 81.19 67.25
CA VAL A 368 54.78 81.96 68.00
C VAL A 368 56.04 82.13 67.14
N PRO A 369 56.49 83.37 66.86
CA PRO A 369 57.75 83.62 66.17
C PRO A 369 58.94 83.45 67.14
N ILE A 370 60.01 82.82 66.68
CA ILE A 370 61.24 82.55 67.42
C ILE A 370 62.48 82.81 66.55
N LEU A 371 63.58 83.21 67.18
CA LEU A 371 64.86 83.47 66.51
C LEU A 371 65.87 82.36 66.84
N ALA A 372 66.36 81.64 65.84
CA ALA A 372 67.41 80.63 66.01
C ALA A 372 68.81 81.24 65.82
N LYS A 373 69.73 80.95 66.74
CA LYS A 373 71.12 81.45 66.76
C LYS A 373 72.12 80.30 66.57
N LYS A 374 73.23 80.56 65.87
CA LYS A 374 74.35 79.61 65.66
C LYS A 374 75.18 79.47 66.95
N SER A 375 75.30 78.27 67.51
CA SER A 375 76.11 78.00 68.71
C SER A 375 77.59 77.76 68.37
N ALA A 376 78.50 78.25 69.21
CA ALA A 376 79.94 77.94 69.19
C ALA A 376 80.22 76.58 69.84
N PRO A 377 81.27 75.83 69.44
CA PRO A 377 81.50 74.46 69.89
C PRO A 377 81.85 74.38 71.37
N ILE A 378 81.15 73.51 72.11
CA ILE A 378 81.40 73.22 73.53
C ILE A 378 82.44 72.10 73.65
N ILE A 379 83.54 72.38 74.37
CA ILE A 379 84.58 71.44 74.81
C ILE A 379 84.19 70.90 76.19
N GLY A 380 84.12 69.57 76.35
CA GLY A 380 84.32 68.81 77.60
C GLY A 380 83.23 68.85 78.68
N GLY A 381 82.75 67.66 79.09
CA GLY A 381 81.91 67.41 80.26
C GLY A 381 81.33 66.01 80.28
#